data_AF-Q0RAY8-F1
#
_entry.id   AF-Q0RAY8-F1
#
_cell.length_a   1.000
_cell.length_b   1.000
_cell.length_c   1.000
_cell.angle_alpha   90.00
_cell.angle_beta   90.00
_cell.angle_gamma   90.00
#
_symmetry.space_group_name_H-M   'P 1'
#
loop_
_entity.id
_entity.type
_entity.pdbx_description
1 polymer ?
#
loop_
_entity_poly.entity_id
_entity_poly.type
_entity_poly.pdbx_seq_one_letter_code
_entity_poly.pdbx_strand_id
1 'polypeptide(L)' 'MGSPERHGVVIEIRGADGGPPYVVRWDDGHEGLFFPSCDSLVELHSARETLRV' A
#
# COMPACT_ATOMS: atom_id res chain seq x y z
N MET A 1 11.45 13.09 -17.99
CA MET A 1 12.12 12.40 -16.86
C MET A 1 11.02 11.89 -15.96
N GLY A 2 10.81 10.57 -15.91
CA GLY A 2 9.73 9.94 -15.13
C GLY A 2 10.01 10.05 -13.64
N SER A 3 8.97 10.32 -12.85
CA SER A 3 9.02 10.29 -11.39
C SER A 3 9.55 8.93 -10.95
N PRO A 4 10.51 8.85 -10.01
CA PRO A 4 10.97 7.57 -9.52
C PRO A 4 9.77 6.80 -8.96
N GLU A 5 9.67 5.53 -9.36
CA GLU A 5 8.73 4.59 -8.76
C GLU A 5 8.96 4.57 -7.25
N ARG A 6 7.95 4.99 -6.49
CA ARG A 6 8.03 5.01 -5.04
C ARG A 6 7.37 3.74 -4.53
N HIS A 7 8.17 2.86 -3.94
CA HIS A 7 7.71 1.62 -3.35
C HIS A 7 7.45 1.80 -1.86
N GLY A 8 6.38 1.18 -1.36
CA GLY A 8 5.98 1.25 0.03
C GLY A 8 4.98 0.17 0.38
N VAL A 9 4.87 -0.15 1.66
CA VAL A 9 3.97 -1.19 2.15
C VAL A 9 2.75 -0.54 2.78
N VAL A 10 1.55 -0.97 2.40
CA VAL A 10 0.31 -0.57 3.07
C VAL A 10 0.30 -1.19 4.47
N ILE A 11 0.32 -0.35 5.50
CA ILE A 11 0.32 -0.75 6.91
C ILE A 11 -1.06 -0.62 7.56
N GLU A 12 -1.93 0.21 7.00
CA GLU A 12 -3.31 0.41 7.48
C GLU A 12 -4.23 0.80 6.32
N ILE A 13 -5.48 0.36 6.38
CA ILE A 13 -6.52 0.73 5.41
C ILE A 13 -7.56 1.58 6.15
N ARG A 14 -7.78 2.82 5.68
CA ARG A 14 -8.74 3.76 6.30
C ARG A 14 -10.00 3.98 5.48
N GLY A 15 -10.03 3.55 4.23
CA GLY A 15 -11.25 3.60 3.43
C GLY A 15 -12.25 2.54 3.87
N ALA A 16 -13.52 2.79 3.55
CA ALA A 16 -14.59 1.83 3.73
C ALA A 16 -14.33 0.59 2.84
N ASP A 17 -14.75 -0.58 3.33
CA ASP A 17 -14.68 -1.86 2.59
C ASP A 17 -13.27 -2.27 2.12
N GLY A 18 -12.22 -1.77 2.78
CA GLY A 18 -10.83 -2.03 2.36
C GLY A 18 -10.35 -1.12 1.22
N GLY A 19 -11.12 -0.07 0.90
CA GLY A 19 -10.78 0.93 -0.10
C GLY A 19 -9.78 2.00 0.39
N PRO A 20 -9.36 2.92 -0.49
CA PRO A 20 -8.52 4.05 -0.13
C PRO A 20 -9.26 5.05 0.79
N PRO A 21 -8.53 5.83 1.61
CA PRO A 21 -7.08 5.97 1.63
C PRO A 21 -6.33 4.87 2.38
N TYR A 22 -5.08 4.65 1.95
CA TYR A 22 -4.15 3.70 2.57
C TYR A 22 -3.10 4.46 3.37
N VAL A 23 -2.71 3.97 4.55
CA VAL A 23 -1.49 4.43 5.20
C VAL A 23 -0.35 3.57 4.69
N VAL A 24 0.61 4.19 4.01
CA VAL A 24 1.76 3.53 3.41
C VAL A 24 3.02 3.93 4.17
N ARG A 25 3.82 2.93 4.55
CA ARG A 25 5.20 3.14 4.99
C ARG A 25 6.11 3.02 3.76
N TRP A 26 6.67 4.14 3.35
CA TRP A 26 7.62 4.21 2.25
C TRP A 26 8.98 3.66 2.66
N ASP A 27 9.77 3.22 1.68
CA ASP A 27 11.13 2.68 1.93
C ASP A 27 12.08 3.71 2.57
N ASP A 28 11.85 4.99 2.30
CA ASP A 28 12.53 6.14 2.93
C ASP A 28 12.23 6.30 4.44
N GLY A 29 11.37 5.44 5.00
CA GLY A 29 10.95 5.46 6.41
C GLY A 29 9.80 6.43 6.71
N HIS A 30 9.36 7.20 5.72
CA HIS A 30 8.23 8.10 5.87
C HIS A 30 6.90 7.34 5.84
N GLU A 31 5.99 7.66 6.76
CA GLU A 31 4.62 7.14 6.80
C GLU A 31 3.61 8.22 6.39
N GLY A 32 2.71 7.90 5.48
CA GLY A 32 1.73 8.88 5.01
C GLY A 32 0.48 8.27 4.40
N LEU A 33 -0.55 9.09 4.26
CA LEU A 33 -1.76 8.72 3.54
C LEU A 33 -1.47 8.73 2.04
N PHE A 34 -1.74 7.60 1.41
CA PHE A 34 -1.67 7.40 -0.02
C PHE A 34 -3.08 7.30 -0.60
N PHE A 35 -3.33 8.14 -1.59
CA PHE A 35 -4.54 8.15 -2.39
C PHE A 35 -4.16 7.65 -3.79
N PRO A 36 -4.45 6.39 -4.14
CA PRO A 36 -4.14 5.87 -5.46
C PRO A 36 -4.86 6.71 -6.53
N SER A 37 -4.14 7.04 -7.59
CA SER A 37 -4.71 7.60 -8.82
C SER A 37 -5.18 6.48 -9.76
N CYS A 38 -5.84 6.83 -10.86
CA CYS A 38 -6.32 5.85 -11.85
C CYS A 38 -5.21 4.93 -12.38
N ASP A 39 -3.98 5.43 -12.47
CA ASP A 39 -2.80 4.70 -12.95
C ASP A 39 -1.99 4.02 -11.82
N SER A 40 -2.48 4.05 -10.58
CA SER A 40 -1.80 3.41 -9.45
C SER A 40 -2.13 1.92 -9.39
N LEU A 41 -1.10 1.10 -9.28
CA LEU A 41 -1.24 -0.35 -9.11
C LEU A 41 -1.11 -0.70 -7.63
N VAL A 42 -2.14 -1.34 -7.08
CA VAL A 42 -2.15 -1.83 -5.69
C VAL A 42 -2.12 -3.34 -5.71
N GLU A 43 -1.06 -3.91 -5.15
CA GLU A 43 -0.88 -5.37 -5.08
C GLU A 43 -1.33 -5.86 -3.70
N LEU A 44 -2.41 -6.65 -3.67
CA LEU A 44 -2.82 -7.37 -2.46
C LEU A 44 -1.88 -8.57 -2.27
N HIS A 45 -0.83 -8.35 -1.50
CA HIS A 45 -0.06 -9.44 -0.92
C HIS A 45 -0.95 -10.12 0.12
N SER A 46 -1.44 -11.33 -0.17
CA SER A 46 -2.02 -12.19 0.87
C SER A 46 -0.95 -12.38 1.94
N ALA A 47 -1.19 -11.79 3.11
CA ALA A 47 -0.40 -12.06 4.30
C ALA A 47 -0.29 -13.57 4.39
N ARG A 48 0.95 -14.08 4.30
CA ARG A 48 1.28 -15.51 4.19
C ARG A 48 0.18 -16.38 4.76
N GLU A 49 -0.30 -17.34 3.97
CA GLU A 49 -0.91 -18.57 4.47
C GLU A 49 0.06 -19.19 5.50
N THR A 50 -0.01 -18.73 6.73
CA THR A 50 0.65 -19.33 7.89
C THR A 50 -0.34 -20.27 8.57
N LEU A 51 -1.09 -21.02 7.77
CA LEU A 51 -1.75 -22.22 8.25
C LEU A 51 -0.90 -23.41 7.82
N ARG A 52 0.26 -23.57 8.47
CA ARG A 52 0.84 -24.92 8.58
C ARG A 52 0.02 -25.63 9.64
N VAL A 53 -0.88 -26.49 9.18
CA VAL A 53 -1.50 -27.55 9.96
C VAL A 53 -0.45 -28.56 10.42
#